data_AF-A0A0X7JYM6-F1
#
_entry.id   AF-A0A0X7JYM6-F1
#
_cell.length_a   1.000
_cell.length_b   1.000
_cell.length_c   1.000
_cell.angle_alpha   90.00
_cell.angle_beta   90.00
_cell.angle_gamma   90.00
#
_symmetry.space_group_name_H-M   'P 1'
#
loop_
_entity.id
_entity.type
_entity.pdbx_description
1 polymer ?
#
loop_
_entity_poly.entity_id
_entity_poly.type
_entity_poly.pdbx_seq_one_letter_code
_entity_poly.pdbx_strand_id
1 'polypeptide(L)'
;MRIGLVASLAWQDYRNDAWLSACSVLALVAVIAPLLVLFGLKFGLVGSLTERLETDPATREIIPLGGGRFSAAFVEQLGQRSDVAFAVPRTRQIAATAQVGTLTLEMMPTAPGDPLLAGLPMPKGMDQIVLSHTAAEKLAARPGDWLDTRFARQVAGRVEARGTRVQVLAVLPLEAFARDGLFADLALLEAAEDYRDGRAVPALGWEGDAVGASEQRVYPAFRLYARRLSDVEVLRVYFAGQNLLVSTQANTIAQVQSLSRNLSIVFWIIAGLALAGAFAAIFAGALAAVARKRRELSVLRLLGFSTGGLLWFVVVQALYSAGAAAVLSAGLYGLAEAGLNKLFVQVPGEYASHLLARHYGLALVAVLGVSAVAAACGGWRVARIQASEGIRDV
;
A
#
# COMPACT_ATOMS: atom_id res chain seq x y z
N MET A 1 -29.99 39.24 -12.44
CA MET A 1 -29.59 39.72 -11.10
C MET A 1 -28.15 39.34 -10.83
N ARG A 2 -27.35 40.24 -10.24
CA ARG A 2 -25.93 39.97 -9.98
C ARG A 2 -25.82 38.96 -8.83
N ILE A 3 -25.32 37.76 -9.11
CA ILE A 3 -25.14 36.65 -8.15
C ILE A 3 -24.44 37.12 -6.87
N GLY A 4 -23.50 38.07 -6.98
CA GLY A 4 -22.80 38.66 -5.84
C GLY A 4 -23.69 39.40 -4.84
N LEU A 5 -24.78 40.05 -5.30
CA LEU A 5 -25.73 40.73 -4.39
C LEU A 5 -26.55 39.75 -3.58
N VAL A 6 -26.96 38.62 -4.20
CA VAL A 6 -27.68 37.56 -3.49
C VAL A 6 -26.77 36.89 -2.46
N ALA A 7 -25.50 36.68 -2.80
CA ALA A 7 -24.52 36.11 -1.89
C ALA A 7 -24.20 37.03 -0.70
N SER A 8 -24.09 38.35 -0.92
CA SER A 8 -23.86 39.31 0.17
C SER A 8 -25.07 39.44 1.10
N LEU A 9 -26.29 39.45 0.54
CA LEU A 9 -27.52 39.46 1.33
C LEU A 9 -27.65 38.16 2.15
N ALA A 10 -27.38 37.01 1.54
CA ALA A 10 -27.38 35.72 2.23
C ALA A 10 -26.37 35.68 3.37
N TRP A 11 -25.19 36.31 3.20
CA TRP A 11 -24.17 36.40 4.25
C TRP A 11 -24.59 37.31 5.41
N GLN A 12 -25.19 38.47 5.12
CA GLN A 12 -25.71 39.36 6.17
C GLN A 12 -26.83 38.68 6.96
N ASP A 13 -27.76 38.02 6.27
CA ASP A 13 -28.83 37.25 6.90
C ASP A 13 -28.30 36.07 7.74
N TYR A 14 -27.30 35.36 7.21
CA TYR A 14 -26.61 34.27 7.91
C TYR A 14 -25.96 34.73 9.22
N ARG A 15 -25.40 35.95 9.24
CA ARG A 15 -24.79 36.55 10.43
C ARG A 15 -25.82 37.06 11.44
N ASN A 16 -26.96 37.57 10.98
CA ASN A 16 -28.02 38.03 11.88
C ASN A 16 -28.62 36.86 12.67
N ASP A 17 -28.81 35.70 12.03
CA ASP A 17 -29.27 34.47 12.68
C ASP A 17 -28.13 33.60 13.23
N ALA A 18 -27.13 34.22 13.87
CA ALA A 18 -25.89 33.55 14.27
C ALA A 18 -26.09 32.26 15.10
N TRP A 19 -27.08 32.21 15.99
CA TRP A 19 -27.37 31.02 16.80
C TRP A 19 -27.89 29.84 15.98
N LEU A 20 -28.80 30.10 15.02
CA LEU A 20 -29.33 29.07 14.13
C LEU A 20 -28.25 28.61 13.13
N SER A 21 -27.46 29.55 12.64
CA SER A 21 -26.28 29.30 11.81
C SER A 21 -25.27 28.42 12.54
N ALA A 22 -24.90 28.75 13.78
CA ALA A 22 -24.00 27.94 14.61
C ALA A 22 -24.56 26.54 14.88
N CYS A 23 -25.85 26.41 15.17
CA CYS A 23 -26.51 25.12 15.34
C CYS A 23 -26.39 24.25 14.08
N SER A 24 -26.63 24.83 12.90
CA SER A 24 -26.49 24.12 11.62
C SER A 24 -25.05 23.67 11.34
N VAL A 25 -24.07 24.51 11.66
CA VAL A 25 -22.64 24.18 11.54
C VAL A 25 -22.28 23.04 12.48
N LEU A 26 -22.67 23.11 13.75
CA LEU A 26 -22.38 22.08 14.75
C LEU A 26 -23.04 20.74 14.39
N ALA A 27 -24.27 20.76 13.89
CA ALA A 27 -24.95 19.55 13.42
C ALA A 27 -24.18 18.87 12.27
N LEU A 28 -23.65 19.65 11.33
CA LEU A 28 -22.81 19.11 10.24
C LEU A 28 -21.45 18.61 10.76
N VAL A 29 -20.83 19.35 11.67
CA VAL A 29 -19.54 19.00 12.26
C VAL A 29 -19.63 17.67 13.03
N ALA A 30 -20.72 17.46 13.76
CA ALA A 30 -20.99 16.22 14.49
C ALA A 30 -21.07 14.98 13.58
N VAL A 31 -21.35 15.16 12.30
CA VAL A 31 -21.38 14.08 11.31
C VAL A 31 -20.05 13.98 10.55
N ILE A 32 -19.51 15.11 10.10
CA ILE A 32 -18.32 15.15 9.23
C ILE A 32 -17.06 14.79 10.01
N ALA A 33 -16.85 15.34 11.21
CA ALA A 33 -15.60 15.15 11.94
C ALA A 33 -15.37 13.66 12.32
N PRO A 34 -16.34 12.92 12.88
CA PRO A 34 -16.14 11.49 13.16
C PRO A 34 -15.91 10.65 11.90
N LEU A 35 -16.56 11.00 10.79
CA LEU A 35 -16.39 10.30 9.51
C LEU A 35 -14.97 10.49 8.95
N LEU A 36 -14.43 11.71 9.03
CA LEU A 36 -13.04 12.00 8.67
C LEU A 36 -12.06 11.20 9.54
N VAL A 37 -12.28 11.15 10.86
CA VAL A 37 -11.43 10.38 11.79
C VAL A 37 -11.48 8.88 11.46
N LEU A 38 -12.67 8.33 11.26
CA LEU A 38 -12.83 6.92 10.89
C LEU A 38 -12.15 6.61 9.55
N PHE A 39 -12.27 7.50 8.56
CA PHE A 39 -11.61 7.35 7.27
C PHE A 39 -10.08 7.43 7.40
N GLY A 40 -9.56 8.33 8.23
CA GLY A 40 -8.13 8.48 8.48
C GLY A 40 -7.51 7.28 9.16
N LEU A 41 -8.17 6.74 10.19
CA LEU A 41 -7.76 5.51 10.84
C LEU A 41 -7.78 4.33 9.88
N LYS A 42 -8.84 4.18 9.09
CA LYS A 42 -8.92 3.14 8.06
C LYS A 42 -7.77 3.27 7.07
N PHE A 43 -7.54 4.45 6.52
CA PHE A 43 -6.51 4.66 5.49
C PHE A 43 -5.10 4.50 6.05
N GLY A 44 -4.82 5.04 7.24
CA GLY A 44 -3.51 4.93 7.90
C GLY A 44 -3.17 3.49 8.30
N LEU A 45 -4.10 2.79 8.96
CA LEU A 45 -3.88 1.43 9.43
C LEU A 45 -3.84 0.41 8.28
N VAL A 46 -4.80 0.48 7.35
CA VAL A 46 -4.81 -0.45 6.19
C VAL A 46 -3.66 -0.13 5.24
N GLY A 47 -3.37 1.15 5.01
CA GLY A 47 -2.28 1.60 4.16
C GLY A 47 -0.94 1.09 4.67
N SER A 48 -0.62 1.34 5.94
CA SER A 48 0.65 0.90 6.53
C SER A 48 0.81 -0.62 6.55
N LEU A 49 -0.24 -1.38 6.91
CA LEU A 49 -0.18 -2.84 6.87
C LEU A 49 0.00 -3.38 5.46
N THR A 50 -0.69 -2.79 4.48
CA THR A 50 -0.56 -3.21 3.07
C THR A 50 0.81 -2.87 2.53
N GLU A 51 1.31 -1.66 2.78
CA GLU A 51 2.61 -1.18 2.34
C GLU A 51 3.76 -1.99 2.95
N ARG A 52 3.67 -2.36 4.24
CA ARG A 52 4.62 -3.27 4.87
C ARG A 52 4.69 -4.61 4.16
N LEU A 53 3.53 -5.23 3.86
CA LEU A 53 3.48 -6.50 3.15
C LEU A 53 4.01 -6.33 1.71
N GLU A 54 3.66 -5.26 1.00
CA GLU A 54 4.14 -5.03 -0.36
C GLU A 54 5.66 -4.82 -0.42
N THR A 55 6.20 -4.12 0.57
CA THR A 55 7.63 -3.80 0.63
C THR A 55 8.44 -5.03 1.01
N ASP A 56 7.96 -5.87 1.92
CA ASP A 56 8.64 -7.09 2.35
C ASP A 56 8.70 -8.13 1.21
N PRO A 57 9.89 -8.41 0.63
CA PRO A 57 10.00 -9.39 -0.44
C PRO A 57 9.68 -10.82 0.00
N ALA A 58 9.85 -11.16 1.28
CA ALA A 58 9.58 -12.51 1.79
C ALA A 58 8.09 -12.87 1.72
N THR A 59 7.19 -11.88 1.73
CA THR A 59 5.74 -12.11 1.58
C THR A 59 5.37 -12.49 0.14
N ARG A 60 6.16 -12.02 -0.84
CA ARG A 60 5.97 -12.27 -2.27
C ARG A 60 6.77 -13.46 -2.78
N GLU A 61 7.53 -14.12 -1.91
CA GLU A 61 8.33 -15.29 -2.27
C GLU A 61 7.44 -16.52 -2.50
N ILE A 62 7.78 -17.28 -3.54
CA ILE A 62 7.15 -18.56 -3.88
C ILE A 62 8.22 -19.63 -3.86
N ILE A 63 8.09 -20.56 -2.92
CA ILE A 63 9.09 -21.60 -2.67
C ILE A 63 8.53 -22.94 -3.16
N PRO A 64 9.10 -23.59 -4.18
CA PRO A 64 8.68 -24.93 -4.57
C PRO A 64 8.91 -25.92 -3.43
N LEU A 65 7.89 -26.73 -3.13
CA LEU A 65 7.94 -27.80 -2.14
C LEU A 65 8.35 -29.11 -2.82
N GLY A 66 9.43 -29.70 -2.31
CA GLY A 66 10.03 -30.91 -2.87
C GLY A 66 11.09 -30.62 -3.94
N GLY A 67 11.96 -31.60 -4.18
CA GLY A 67 12.97 -31.54 -5.24
C GLY A 67 12.31 -31.72 -6.60
N GLY A 68 12.07 -30.61 -7.30
CA GLY A 68 11.58 -30.62 -8.67
C GLY A 68 12.68 -30.96 -9.67
N ARG A 69 12.33 -30.99 -10.95
CA ARG A 69 13.29 -31.11 -12.06
C ARG A 69 13.02 -29.99 -13.04
N PHE A 70 13.63 -28.84 -12.79
CA PHE A 70 13.43 -27.63 -13.58
C PHE A 70 14.59 -27.43 -14.55
N SER A 71 14.31 -27.05 -15.80
CA SER A 71 15.34 -26.64 -16.75
C SER A 71 15.62 -25.14 -16.62
N ALA A 72 16.80 -24.68 -17.04
CA ALA A 72 17.12 -23.25 -17.11
C ALA A 72 16.06 -22.49 -17.95
N ALA A 73 15.68 -23.06 -19.10
CA ALA A 73 14.68 -22.49 -20.00
C ALA A 73 13.30 -22.33 -19.35
N PHE A 74 12.88 -23.28 -18.50
CA PHE A 74 11.62 -23.15 -17.76
C PHE A 74 11.65 -21.98 -16.78
N VAL A 75 12.75 -21.82 -16.03
CA VAL A 75 12.89 -20.71 -15.08
C VAL A 75 12.99 -19.36 -15.79
N GLU A 76 13.65 -19.32 -16.95
CA GLU A 76 13.71 -18.12 -17.80
C GLU A 76 12.31 -17.74 -18.31
N GLN A 77 11.51 -18.72 -18.77
CA GLN A 77 10.12 -18.50 -19.16
C GLN A 77 9.26 -17.97 -17.99
N LEU A 78 9.49 -18.45 -16.77
CA LEU A 78 8.84 -17.90 -15.58
C LEU A 78 9.20 -16.42 -15.37
N GLY A 79 10.47 -16.06 -15.55
CA GLY A 79 10.95 -14.67 -15.43
C GLY A 79 10.34 -13.70 -16.46
N GLN A 80 9.86 -14.21 -17.60
CA GLN A 80 9.22 -13.40 -18.65
C GLN A 80 7.74 -13.11 -18.38
N ARG A 81 7.13 -13.74 -17.37
CA ARG A 81 5.70 -13.55 -17.08
C ARG A 81 5.43 -12.17 -16.47
N SER A 82 4.22 -11.66 -16.70
CA SER A 82 3.80 -10.34 -16.18
C SER A 82 3.49 -10.32 -14.68
N ASP A 83 3.24 -11.48 -14.08
CA ASP A 83 2.93 -11.69 -12.66
C ASP A 83 4.18 -12.01 -11.81
N VAL A 84 5.34 -12.21 -12.45
CA VAL A 84 6.63 -12.50 -11.81
C VAL A 84 7.52 -11.25 -11.82
N ALA A 85 8.14 -10.92 -10.69
CA ALA A 85 9.15 -9.85 -10.60
C ALA A 85 10.57 -10.39 -10.81
N PHE A 86 10.84 -11.59 -10.33
CA PHE A 86 12.17 -12.19 -10.37
C PHE A 86 12.07 -13.71 -10.34
N ALA A 87 12.91 -14.39 -11.13
CA ALA A 87 13.04 -15.84 -11.13
C ALA A 87 14.50 -16.23 -11.44
N VAL A 88 15.11 -17.04 -10.58
CA VAL A 88 16.47 -17.58 -10.78
C VAL A 88 16.53 -19.05 -10.34
N PRO A 89 17.21 -19.94 -11.08
CA PRO A 89 17.38 -21.33 -10.68
C PRO A 89 18.14 -21.48 -9.37
N ARG A 90 17.86 -22.54 -8.60
CA ARG A 90 18.64 -22.92 -7.40
C ARG A 90 19.30 -24.28 -7.61
N THR A 91 20.57 -24.38 -7.23
CA THR A 91 21.27 -25.67 -7.13
C THR A 91 20.79 -26.47 -5.91
N ARG A 92 21.24 -27.72 -5.77
CA ARG A 92 20.88 -28.57 -4.62
C ARG A 92 21.25 -27.92 -3.30
N GLN A 93 20.34 -27.96 -2.32
CA GLN A 93 20.52 -27.29 -1.02
C GLN A 93 21.80 -27.73 -0.28
N ILE A 94 22.20 -29.00 -0.40
CA ILE A 94 23.44 -29.52 0.21
C ILE A 94 24.68 -28.96 -0.50
N ALA A 95 24.60 -28.76 -1.83
CA ALA A 95 25.66 -28.18 -2.64
C ALA A 95 25.70 -26.65 -2.59
N ALA A 96 24.59 -26.01 -2.24
CA ALA A 96 24.45 -24.57 -2.06
C ALA A 96 24.99 -24.11 -0.69
N THR A 97 26.18 -24.56 -0.33
CA THR A 97 26.88 -24.14 0.90
C THR A 97 28.32 -23.72 0.58
N ALA A 98 28.84 -22.75 1.31
CA ALA A 98 30.24 -22.32 1.23
C ALA A 98 30.85 -22.25 2.62
N GLN A 99 32.08 -22.73 2.78
CA GLN A 99 32.82 -22.60 4.02
C GLN A 99 33.70 -21.34 3.95
N VAL A 100 33.48 -20.39 4.85
CA VAL A 100 34.28 -19.16 4.93
C VAL A 100 34.87 -19.07 6.33
N GLY A 101 36.19 -19.28 6.43
CA GLY A 101 36.83 -19.53 7.72
C GLY A 101 36.22 -20.74 8.43
N THR A 102 35.70 -20.56 9.63
CA THR A 102 35.02 -21.59 10.43
C THR A 102 33.50 -21.62 10.22
N LEU A 103 32.94 -20.65 9.48
CA LEU A 103 31.50 -20.52 9.28
C LEU A 103 31.05 -21.21 7.98
N THR A 104 29.98 -21.99 8.06
CA THR A 104 29.28 -22.53 6.89
C THR A 104 28.12 -21.60 6.54
N LEU A 105 28.12 -21.06 5.32
CA LEU A 105 27.09 -20.15 4.82
C LEU A 105 26.17 -20.85 3.82
N GLU A 106 24.86 -20.55 3.87
CA GLU A 106 23.93 -20.93 2.79
C GLU A 106 24.20 -20.03 1.58
N MET A 107 24.40 -20.63 0.42
CA MET A 107 24.53 -19.88 -0.83
C MET A 107 23.16 -19.65 -1.46
N MET A 108 22.91 -18.41 -1.84
CA MET A 108 21.69 -17.98 -2.52
C MET A 108 22.08 -17.42 -3.89
N PRO A 109 21.50 -17.94 -4.98
CA PRO A 109 21.74 -17.35 -6.29
C PRO A 109 21.01 -16.01 -6.38
N THR A 110 21.66 -15.04 -7.00
CA THR A 110 21.09 -13.72 -7.29
C THR A 110 21.37 -13.33 -8.74
N ALA A 111 20.57 -12.40 -9.25
CA ALA A 111 20.67 -11.87 -10.61
C ALA A 111 20.08 -10.46 -10.64
N PRO A 112 20.29 -9.69 -11.73
CA PRO A 112 19.66 -8.38 -11.89
C PRO A 112 18.14 -8.43 -11.67
N GLY A 113 17.63 -7.52 -10.84
CA GLY A 113 16.21 -7.46 -10.47
C GLY A 113 15.84 -8.23 -9.20
N ASP A 114 16.81 -8.81 -8.48
CA ASP A 114 16.56 -9.45 -7.17
C ASP A 114 15.97 -8.45 -6.16
N PRO A 115 14.75 -8.68 -5.65
CA PRO A 115 14.12 -7.79 -4.69
C PRO A 115 14.89 -7.65 -3.36
N LEU A 116 15.67 -8.66 -2.95
CA LEU A 116 16.45 -8.59 -1.71
C LEU A 116 17.67 -7.66 -1.85
N LEU A 117 18.21 -7.50 -3.07
CA LEU A 117 19.37 -6.65 -3.35
C LEU A 117 18.94 -5.31 -3.97
N ALA A 118 17.67 -4.91 -3.83
CA ALA A 118 17.17 -3.65 -4.38
C ALA A 118 17.98 -2.46 -3.83
N GLY A 119 18.63 -1.70 -4.72
CA GLY A 119 19.47 -0.55 -4.36
C GLY A 119 20.91 -0.89 -3.97
N LEU A 120 21.31 -2.16 -3.99
CA LEU A 120 22.68 -2.62 -3.72
C LEU A 120 23.40 -3.05 -5.01
N PRO A 121 24.75 -3.05 -5.02
CA PRO A 121 25.50 -3.58 -6.16
C PRO A 121 25.25 -5.08 -6.32
N MET A 122 24.98 -5.50 -7.55
CA MET A 122 24.75 -6.90 -7.89
C MET A 122 26.09 -7.62 -8.11
N PRO A 123 26.34 -8.76 -7.45
CA PRO A 123 27.53 -9.56 -7.74
C PRO A 123 27.48 -10.09 -9.16
N LYS A 124 28.63 -10.06 -9.84
CA LYS A 124 28.81 -10.60 -11.19
C LYS A 124 29.96 -11.58 -11.20
N GLY A 125 29.79 -12.67 -11.92
CA GLY A 125 30.83 -13.69 -12.04
C GLY A 125 31.04 -14.48 -10.75
N MET A 126 32.19 -15.14 -10.64
CA MET A 126 32.47 -16.11 -9.55
C MET A 126 33.29 -15.53 -8.40
N ASP A 127 33.73 -14.29 -8.51
CA ASP A 127 34.63 -13.61 -7.58
C ASP A 127 33.93 -12.54 -6.73
N GLN A 128 32.64 -12.30 -6.93
CA GLN A 128 31.89 -11.27 -6.21
C GLN A 128 30.72 -11.86 -5.43
N ILE A 129 30.53 -11.40 -4.20
CA ILE A 129 29.45 -11.86 -3.32
C ILE A 129 28.82 -10.71 -2.54
N VAL A 130 27.60 -10.94 -2.06
CA VAL A 130 26.94 -10.10 -1.07
C VAL A 130 26.64 -10.96 0.15
N LEU A 131 26.98 -10.48 1.34
CA LEU A 131 26.77 -11.23 2.59
C LEU A 131 25.49 -10.79 3.29
N SER A 132 24.84 -11.69 4.03
CA SER A 132 23.82 -11.29 4.99
C SER A 132 24.45 -10.53 6.18
N HIS A 133 23.64 -9.72 6.88
CA HIS A 133 24.09 -9.00 8.06
C HIS A 133 24.74 -9.92 9.10
N THR A 134 24.09 -11.05 9.42
CA THR A 134 24.56 -12.01 10.43
C THR A 134 25.84 -12.72 10.00
N ALA A 135 25.99 -13.03 8.72
CA ALA A 135 27.21 -13.62 8.18
C ALA A 135 28.38 -12.64 8.23
N ALA A 136 28.15 -11.40 7.79
CA ALA A 136 29.17 -10.35 7.80
C ALA A 136 29.63 -10.02 9.22
N GLU A 137 28.70 -9.95 10.18
CA GLU A 137 29.01 -9.71 11.60
C GLU A 137 29.89 -10.84 12.18
N LYS A 138 29.50 -12.11 12.00
CA LYS A 138 30.26 -13.27 12.49
C LYS A 138 31.64 -13.40 11.85
N LEU A 139 31.77 -13.01 10.59
CA LEU A 139 33.04 -13.01 9.86
C LEU A 139 33.86 -11.72 10.06
N ALA A 140 33.31 -10.73 10.76
CA ALA A 140 33.84 -9.38 10.86
C ALA A 140 34.18 -8.75 9.49
N ALA A 141 33.42 -9.10 8.46
CA ALA A 141 33.66 -8.70 7.07
C ALA A 141 32.93 -7.40 6.71
N ARG A 142 33.55 -6.61 5.82
CA ARG A 142 33.02 -5.33 5.33
C ARG A 142 32.99 -5.31 3.79
N PRO A 143 32.16 -4.44 3.18
CA PRO A 143 32.23 -4.17 1.75
C PRO A 143 33.66 -3.79 1.32
N GLY A 144 34.18 -4.46 0.30
CA GLY A 144 35.54 -4.33 -0.22
C GLY A 144 36.49 -5.45 0.21
N ASP A 145 36.17 -6.21 1.26
CA ASP A 145 37.05 -7.25 1.79
C ASP A 145 37.12 -8.48 0.88
N TRP A 146 38.26 -9.16 0.91
CA TRP A 146 38.49 -10.42 0.21
C TRP A 146 38.47 -11.59 1.17
N LEU A 147 37.62 -12.57 0.91
CA LEU A 147 37.44 -13.76 1.73
C LEU A 147 37.87 -15.02 0.97
N ASP A 148 38.50 -15.96 1.68
CA ASP A 148 38.79 -17.30 1.16
C ASP A 148 37.57 -18.21 1.40
N THR A 149 36.91 -18.59 0.32
CA THR A 149 35.75 -19.49 0.34
C THR A 149 36.18 -20.88 -0.07
N ARG A 150 35.75 -21.90 0.69
CA ARG A 150 36.12 -23.29 0.46
C ARG A 150 34.90 -24.16 0.20
N PHE A 151 35.07 -25.07 -0.75
CA PHE A 151 34.09 -26.07 -1.14
C PHE A 151 34.71 -27.43 -0.93
N ALA A 152 34.04 -28.28 -0.15
CA ALA A 152 34.50 -29.61 0.19
C ALA A 152 33.66 -30.67 -0.53
N ARG A 153 34.33 -31.73 -0.99
CA ARG A 153 33.72 -32.95 -1.51
C ARG A 153 34.34 -34.17 -0.84
N GLN A 154 33.63 -35.29 -0.88
CA GLN A 154 34.16 -36.58 -0.43
C GLN A 154 34.21 -37.53 -1.61
N VAL A 155 35.41 -37.91 -2.04
CA VAL A 155 35.64 -38.81 -3.17
C VAL A 155 36.49 -39.99 -2.69
N ALA A 156 36.02 -41.22 -2.92
CA ALA A 156 36.70 -42.46 -2.50
C ALA A 156 37.14 -42.46 -1.01
N GLY A 157 36.35 -41.86 -0.12
CA GLY A 157 36.64 -41.76 1.31
C GLY A 157 37.66 -40.70 1.72
N ARG A 158 38.18 -39.91 0.78
CA ARG A 158 39.06 -38.75 1.06
C ARG A 158 38.27 -37.46 0.95
N VAL A 159 38.49 -36.55 1.90
CA VAL A 159 37.92 -35.21 1.87
C VAL A 159 38.86 -34.30 1.08
N GLU A 160 38.36 -33.76 -0.02
CA GLU A 160 39.08 -32.80 -0.86
C GLU A 160 38.39 -31.45 -0.77
N ALA A 161 39.17 -30.40 -0.46
CA ALA A 161 38.68 -29.03 -0.47
C ALA A 161 39.40 -28.23 -1.57
N ARG A 162 38.65 -27.39 -2.26
CA ARG A 162 39.16 -26.35 -3.15
C ARG A 162 38.61 -25.02 -2.71
N GLY A 163 39.45 -23.99 -2.83
CA GLY A 163 39.11 -22.64 -2.42
C GLY A 163 39.15 -21.68 -3.60
N THR A 164 38.36 -20.62 -3.50
CA THR A 164 38.46 -19.44 -4.35
C THR A 164 38.32 -18.18 -3.51
N ARG A 165 38.99 -17.11 -3.95
CA ARG A 165 38.88 -15.80 -3.32
C ARG A 165 37.68 -15.07 -3.89
N VAL A 166 36.85 -14.54 -3.01
CA VAL A 166 35.69 -13.72 -3.38
C VAL A 166 35.76 -12.38 -2.67
N GLN A 167 35.26 -11.34 -3.34
CA GLN A 167 35.16 -10.00 -2.83
C GLN A 167 33.74 -9.73 -2.31
N VAL A 168 33.63 -9.18 -1.11
CA VAL A 168 32.37 -8.73 -0.54
C VAL A 168 32.01 -7.39 -1.17
N LEU A 169 30.98 -7.34 -2.01
CA LEU A 169 30.53 -6.09 -2.62
C LEU A 169 29.67 -5.26 -1.67
N ALA A 170 28.81 -5.93 -0.92
CA ALA A 170 27.86 -5.30 0.00
C ALA A 170 27.43 -6.28 1.09
N VAL A 171 26.77 -5.73 2.11
CA VAL A 171 26.13 -6.47 3.19
C VAL A 171 24.64 -6.13 3.18
N LEU A 172 23.79 -7.14 3.15
CA LEU A 172 22.34 -6.98 3.23
C LEU A 172 21.92 -6.51 4.63
N PRO A 173 20.84 -5.71 4.72
CA PRO A 173 20.24 -5.37 6.00
C PRO A 173 19.64 -6.62 6.67
N LEU A 174 19.53 -6.60 8.00
CA LEU A 174 19.06 -7.74 8.79
C LEU A 174 17.62 -8.13 8.44
N GLU A 175 16.79 -7.13 8.13
CA GLU A 175 15.38 -7.28 7.78
C GLU A 175 15.18 -8.03 6.46
N ALA A 176 16.14 -7.93 5.53
CA ALA A 176 16.05 -8.60 4.23
C ALA A 176 16.39 -10.09 4.30
N PHE A 177 17.35 -10.47 5.16
CA PHE A 177 17.76 -11.87 5.31
C PHE A 177 18.42 -12.13 6.66
N ALA A 178 17.67 -12.75 7.59
CA ALA A 178 18.11 -12.98 8.96
C ALA A 178 19.04 -14.19 9.17
N ARG A 179 19.26 -15.01 8.13
CA ARG A 179 20.10 -16.22 8.22
C ARG A 179 21.52 -15.95 7.75
N ASP A 180 22.46 -16.84 8.06
CA ASP A 180 23.83 -16.75 7.57
C ASP A 180 23.88 -17.13 6.09
N GLY A 181 23.90 -16.10 5.23
CA GLY A 181 23.74 -16.25 3.77
C GLY A 181 24.87 -15.58 2.99
N LEU A 182 25.19 -16.20 1.86
CA LEU A 182 26.09 -15.70 0.83
C LEU A 182 25.33 -15.62 -0.50
N PHE A 183 25.11 -14.42 -1.00
CA PHE A 183 24.46 -14.17 -2.29
C PHE A 183 25.52 -14.03 -3.38
N ALA A 184 25.42 -14.85 -4.42
CA ALA A 184 26.38 -14.87 -5.52
C ALA A 184 25.68 -15.10 -6.86
N ASP A 185 26.41 -14.85 -7.94
CA ASP A 185 25.98 -15.21 -9.29
C ASP A 185 25.74 -16.73 -9.37
N LEU A 186 24.74 -17.14 -10.16
CA LEU A 186 24.41 -18.55 -10.39
C LEU A 186 25.64 -19.36 -10.82
N ALA A 187 26.56 -18.78 -11.59
CA ALA A 187 27.77 -19.44 -12.05
C ALA A 187 28.64 -19.99 -10.90
N LEU A 188 28.76 -19.27 -9.78
CA LEU A 188 29.51 -19.76 -8.61
C LEU A 188 28.82 -20.95 -7.95
N LEU A 189 27.48 -20.92 -7.86
CA LEU A 189 26.70 -22.00 -7.28
C LEU A 189 26.76 -23.26 -8.13
N GLU A 190 26.72 -23.13 -9.46
CA GLU A 190 26.89 -24.24 -10.40
C GLU A 190 28.29 -24.85 -10.29
N ALA A 191 29.34 -24.02 -10.25
CA ALA A 191 30.71 -24.47 -10.04
C ALA A 191 30.86 -25.26 -8.73
N ALA A 192 30.26 -24.77 -7.65
CA ALA A 192 30.30 -25.44 -6.35
C ALA A 192 29.52 -26.77 -6.32
N GLU A 193 28.46 -26.90 -7.13
CA GLU A 193 27.70 -28.13 -7.31
C GLU A 193 28.50 -29.14 -8.15
N ASP A 194 29.05 -28.70 -9.28
CA ASP A 194 29.85 -29.53 -10.17
C ASP A 194 31.07 -30.12 -9.48
N TYR A 195 31.80 -29.30 -8.71
CA TYR A 195 32.93 -29.77 -7.94
C TYR A 195 32.54 -30.88 -6.96
N ARG A 196 31.40 -30.73 -6.27
CA ARG A 196 30.87 -31.72 -5.32
C ARG A 196 30.42 -33.01 -5.98
N ASP A 197 29.94 -32.92 -7.21
CA ASP A 197 29.62 -34.08 -8.05
C ASP A 197 30.86 -34.77 -8.63
N GLY A 198 32.07 -34.24 -8.40
CA GLY A 198 33.33 -34.79 -8.92
C GLY A 198 33.71 -34.26 -10.31
N ARG A 199 32.94 -33.32 -10.87
CA ARG A 199 33.18 -32.75 -12.20
C ARG A 199 34.28 -31.68 -12.14
N ALA A 200 34.97 -31.51 -13.27
CA ALA A 200 35.95 -30.43 -13.42
C ALA A 200 35.26 -29.06 -13.48
N VAL A 201 35.90 -28.05 -12.88
CA VAL A 201 35.48 -26.64 -12.99
C VAL A 201 36.64 -25.84 -13.57
N PRO A 202 36.77 -25.77 -14.92
CA PRO A 202 37.92 -25.13 -15.57
C PRO A 202 38.06 -23.65 -15.23
N ALA A 203 36.94 -22.94 -15.06
CA ALA A 203 36.91 -21.51 -14.75
C ALA A 203 37.64 -21.16 -13.44
N LEU A 204 37.69 -22.10 -12.48
CA LEU A 204 38.38 -21.94 -11.19
C LEU A 204 39.62 -22.85 -11.08
N GLY A 205 39.98 -23.55 -12.16
CA GLY A 205 41.11 -24.47 -12.20
C GLY A 205 40.96 -25.70 -11.32
N TRP A 206 39.73 -26.15 -11.04
CA TRP A 206 39.48 -27.33 -10.21
C TRP A 206 39.38 -28.59 -11.07
N GLU A 207 40.20 -29.60 -10.77
CA GLU A 207 40.24 -30.87 -11.47
C GLU A 207 39.07 -31.79 -11.12
N GLY A 208 38.62 -32.56 -12.11
CA GLY A 208 37.55 -33.55 -11.99
C GLY A 208 37.22 -34.18 -13.32
N ASP A 209 36.11 -34.92 -13.37
CA ASP A 209 35.63 -35.57 -14.58
C ASP A 209 35.13 -34.55 -15.61
N ALA A 210 35.40 -34.81 -16.88
CA ALA A 210 34.91 -33.95 -17.96
C ALA A 210 33.38 -34.05 -18.05
N VAL A 211 32.71 -32.90 -18.05
CA VAL A 211 31.26 -32.83 -18.26
C VAL A 211 30.97 -33.22 -19.71
N GLY A 212 30.12 -34.23 -19.92
CA GLY A 212 29.65 -34.57 -21.26
C GLY A 212 28.90 -33.39 -21.86
N ALA A 213 29.29 -32.96 -23.08
CA ALA A 213 28.75 -31.76 -23.76
C ALA A 213 27.23 -31.77 -24.04
N SER A 214 26.50 -32.81 -23.63
CA SER A 214 25.08 -33.02 -23.91
C SER A 214 24.20 -33.18 -22.65
N GLU A 215 24.74 -33.06 -21.43
CA GLU A 215 23.91 -33.09 -20.22
C GLU A 215 23.27 -31.72 -19.96
N GLN A 216 21.96 -31.63 -20.18
CA GLN A 216 21.21 -30.44 -19.82
C GLN A 216 21.05 -30.37 -18.29
N ARG A 217 21.59 -29.32 -17.65
CA ARG A 217 21.51 -29.15 -16.19
C ARG A 217 20.05 -29.09 -15.73
N VAL A 218 19.76 -29.83 -14.67
CA VAL A 218 18.46 -29.87 -14.01
C VAL A 218 18.59 -29.23 -12.63
N TYR A 219 17.72 -28.27 -12.34
CA TYR A 219 17.66 -27.58 -11.07
C TYR A 219 16.58 -28.20 -10.17
N PRO A 220 16.90 -28.49 -8.90
CA PRO A 220 15.93 -29.02 -7.93
C PRO A 220 14.89 -27.99 -7.49
N ALA A 221 15.23 -26.70 -7.55
CA ALA A 221 14.36 -25.61 -7.11
C ALA A 221 14.67 -24.34 -7.90
N PHE A 222 13.88 -23.30 -7.64
CA PHE A 222 14.11 -21.95 -8.13
C PHE A 222 13.72 -20.97 -7.03
N ARG A 223 14.22 -19.74 -7.14
CA ARG A 223 13.86 -18.62 -6.29
C ARG A 223 12.99 -17.69 -7.12
N LEU A 224 11.74 -17.51 -6.70
CA LEU A 224 10.74 -16.76 -7.45
C LEU A 224 10.03 -15.77 -6.54
N TYR A 225 9.88 -14.54 -7.02
CA TYR A 225 9.10 -13.50 -6.35
C TYR A 225 7.97 -13.02 -7.26
N ALA A 226 6.77 -12.96 -6.71
CA ALA A 226 5.61 -12.36 -7.35
C ALA A 226 5.81 -10.85 -7.50
N ARG A 227 5.23 -10.26 -8.55
CA ARG A 227 5.32 -8.82 -8.81
C ARG A 227 4.53 -8.01 -7.79
N ARG A 228 3.28 -8.41 -7.55
CA ARG A 228 2.37 -7.79 -6.57
C ARG A 228 1.85 -8.83 -5.59
N LEU A 229 1.33 -8.38 -4.45
CA LEU A 229 0.69 -9.27 -3.46
C LEU A 229 -0.48 -10.07 -4.04
N SER A 230 -1.24 -9.47 -4.98
CA SER A 230 -2.34 -10.15 -5.68
C SER A 230 -1.88 -11.34 -6.51
N ASP A 231 -0.63 -11.30 -6.98
CA ASP A 231 -0.11 -12.24 -7.97
C ASP A 231 0.38 -13.54 -7.29
N VAL A 232 0.62 -13.50 -5.97
CA VAL A 232 1.03 -14.67 -5.17
C VAL A 232 0.01 -15.80 -5.28
N GLU A 233 -1.28 -15.47 -5.16
CA GLU A 233 -2.37 -16.46 -5.26
C GLU A 233 -2.54 -16.98 -6.69
N VAL A 234 -2.41 -16.11 -7.69
CA VAL A 234 -2.48 -16.49 -9.12
C VAL A 234 -1.36 -17.49 -9.45
N LEU A 235 -0.14 -17.21 -8.97
CA LEU A 235 1.00 -18.10 -9.17
C LEU A 235 0.85 -19.41 -8.39
N ARG A 236 0.30 -19.38 -7.16
CA ARG A 236 -0.02 -20.59 -6.39
C ARG A 236 -0.97 -21.52 -7.17
N VAL A 237 -2.02 -20.97 -7.76
CA VAL A 237 -2.99 -21.72 -8.58
C VAL A 237 -2.34 -22.22 -9.87
N TYR A 238 -1.50 -21.41 -10.52
CA TYR A 238 -0.75 -21.80 -11.71
C TYR A 238 0.16 -23.02 -11.46
N PHE A 239 0.92 -23.00 -10.35
CA PHE A 239 1.77 -24.14 -9.98
C PHE A 239 0.95 -25.37 -9.56
N ALA A 240 -0.16 -25.18 -8.84
CA ALA A 240 -1.06 -26.27 -8.49
C ALA A 240 -1.64 -26.97 -9.73
N GLY A 241 -1.98 -26.21 -10.78
CA GLY A 241 -2.42 -26.77 -12.07
C GLY A 241 -1.36 -27.61 -12.80
N GLN A 242 -0.08 -27.46 -12.43
CA GLN A 242 1.04 -28.25 -12.94
C GLN A 242 1.46 -29.38 -11.98
N ASN A 243 0.65 -29.66 -10.94
CA ASN A 243 0.99 -30.59 -9.86
C ASN A 243 2.27 -30.23 -9.11
N LEU A 244 2.64 -28.95 -9.08
CA LEU A 244 3.76 -28.43 -8.32
C LEU A 244 3.24 -27.79 -7.04
N LEU A 245 3.59 -28.39 -5.90
CA LEU A 245 3.29 -27.81 -4.60
C LEU A 245 4.24 -26.66 -4.34
N VAL A 246 3.71 -25.51 -3.93
CA VAL A 246 4.51 -24.33 -3.56
C VAL A 246 4.09 -23.82 -2.19
N SER A 247 5.07 -23.44 -1.38
CA SER A 247 4.87 -22.70 -0.14
C SER A 247 4.82 -21.21 -0.47
N THR A 248 3.78 -20.54 0.03
CA THR A 248 3.51 -19.12 -0.18
C THR A 248 2.90 -18.52 1.08
N GLN A 249 3.01 -17.21 1.26
CA GLN A 249 2.30 -16.49 2.33
C GLN A 249 0.87 -16.08 1.96
N ALA A 250 0.24 -16.79 1.00
CA ALA A 250 -1.07 -16.43 0.46
C ALA A 250 -2.17 -16.31 1.52
N ASN A 251 -2.17 -17.18 2.54
CA ASN A 251 -3.15 -17.11 3.63
C ASN A 251 -3.03 -15.83 4.46
N THR A 252 -1.80 -15.43 4.81
CA THR A 252 -1.53 -14.18 5.55
C THR A 252 -1.99 -12.97 4.74
N ILE A 253 -1.67 -12.96 3.44
CA ILE A 253 -2.09 -11.91 2.51
C ILE A 253 -3.62 -11.85 2.42
N ALA A 254 -4.29 -12.99 2.25
CA ALA A 254 -5.74 -13.07 2.16
C ALA A 254 -6.44 -12.58 3.44
N GLN A 255 -5.89 -12.88 4.62
CA GLN A 255 -6.42 -12.39 5.90
C GLN A 255 -6.37 -10.87 5.97
N VAL A 256 -5.22 -10.25 5.68
CA VAL A 256 -5.07 -8.79 5.70
C VAL A 256 -5.94 -8.12 4.65
N GLN A 257 -6.03 -8.67 3.44
CA GLN A 257 -6.93 -8.17 2.39
C GLN A 257 -8.41 -8.29 2.79
N SER A 258 -8.81 -9.39 3.44
CA SER A 258 -10.19 -9.58 3.90
C SER A 258 -10.56 -8.57 4.99
N LEU A 259 -9.64 -8.30 5.92
CA LEU A 259 -9.81 -7.29 6.97
C LEU A 259 -9.98 -5.89 6.34
N SER A 260 -9.11 -5.53 5.41
CA SER A 260 -9.19 -4.28 4.64
C SER A 260 -10.53 -4.13 3.91
N ARG A 261 -11.01 -5.20 3.25
CA ARG A 261 -12.29 -5.22 2.55
C ARG A 261 -13.46 -5.06 3.52
N ASN A 262 -13.46 -5.79 4.63
CA ASN A 262 -14.53 -5.73 5.63
C ASN A 262 -14.60 -4.33 6.28
N LEU A 263 -13.47 -3.76 6.68
CA LEU A 263 -13.39 -2.38 7.18
C LEU A 263 -13.87 -1.37 6.13
N SER A 264 -13.61 -1.64 4.84
CA SER A 264 -14.11 -0.80 3.75
C SER A 264 -15.62 -0.84 3.61
N ILE A 265 -16.22 -2.02 3.73
CA ILE A 265 -17.68 -2.19 3.69
C ILE A 265 -18.32 -1.45 4.87
N VAL A 266 -17.83 -1.69 6.10
CA VAL A 266 -18.35 -1.03 7.31
C VAL A 266 -18.24 0.50 7.20
N PHE A 267 -17.11 1.00 6.72
CA PHE A 267 -16.93 2.44 6.47
C PHE A 267 -17.99 2.99 5.52
N TRP A 268 -18.21 2.35 4.38
CA TRP A 268 -19.18 2.85 3.38
C TRP A 268 -20.63 2.80 3.89
N ILE A 269 -20.97 1.81 4.73
CA ILE A 269 -22.28 1.74 5.39
C ILE A 269 -22.46 2.93 6.34
N ILE A 270 -21.49 3.18 7.22
CA ILE A 270 -21.52 4.31 8.18
C ILE A 270 -21.53 5.65 7.42
N ALA A 271 -20.72 5.77 6.38
CA ALA A 271 -20.66 6.97 5.56
C ALA A 271 -21.99 7.25 4.83
N GLY A 272 -22.64 6.21 4.30
CA GLY A 272 -23.96 6.34 3.67
C GLY A 272 -25.03 6.79 4.66
N LEU A 273 -25.05 6.21 5.86
CA LEU A 273 -26.00 6.59 6.92
C LEU A 273 -25.76 8.03 7.40
N ALA A 274 -24.50 8.41 7.60
CA ALA A 274 -24.09 9.77 7.95
C ALA A 274 -24.51 10.78 6.86
N LEU A 275 -24.32 10.44 5.59
CA LEU A 275 -24.72 11.29 4.46
C LEU A 275 -26.23 11.49 4.40
N ALA A 276 -27.02 10.43 4.61
CA ALA A 276 -28.47 10.50 4.67
C ALA A 276 -28.94 11.37 5.85
N GLY A 277 -28.31 11.22 7.02
CA GLY A 277 -28.58 12.06 8.20
C GLY A 277 -28.27 13.54 7.96
N ALA A 278 -27.10 13.84 7.37
CA ALA A 278 -26.72 15.21 7.00
C ALA A 278 -27.70 15.80 5.98
N PHE A 279 -28.09 15.03 4.95
CA PHE A 279 -29.09 15.44 3.98
C PHE A 279 -30.42 15.81 4.64
N ALA A 280 -30.94 14.95 5.52
CA ALA A 280 -32.19 15.19 6.25
C ALA A 280 -32.11 16.44 7.15
N ALA A 281 -30.99 16.63 7.85
CA ALA A 281 -30.76 17.80 8.70
C ALA A 281 -30.75 19.10 7.90
N ILE A 282 -30.02 19.15 6.77
CA ILE A 282 -29.97 20.32 5.89
C ILE A 282 -31.33 20.57 5.25
N PHE A 283 -32.00 19.52 4.79
CA PHE A 283 -33.34 19.62 4.18
C PHE A 283 -34.36 20.20 5.17
N ALA A 284 -34.40 19.67 6.40
CA ALA A 284 -35.26 20.18 7.46
C ALA A 284 -34.91 21.62 7.85
N GLY A 285 -33.61 21.94 7.94
CA GLY A 285 -33.11 23.29 8.21
C GLY A 285 -33.54 24.29 7.14
N ALA A 286 -33.42 23.92 5.85
CA ALA A 286 -33.85 24.73 4.72
C ALA A 286 -35.37 24.95 4.73
N LEU A 287 -36.16 23.90 4.98
CA LEU A 287 -37.62 24.03 5.12
C LEU A 287 -38.01 24.97 6.26
N ALA A 288 -37.36 24.84 7.42
CA ALA A 288 -37.62 25.69 8.58
C ALA A 288 -37.22 27.15 8.32
N ALA A 289 -36.09 27.39 7.63
CA ALA A 289 -35.66 28.74 7.25
C ALA A 289 -36.69 29.41 6.33
N VAL A 290 -37.19 28.69 5.32
CA VAL A 290 -38.23 29.19 4.40
C VAL A 290 -39.52 29.50 5.14
N ALA A 291 -39.93 28.64 6.08
CA ALA A 291 -41.14 28.85 6.86
C ALA A 291 -41.03 30.09 7.77
N ARG A 292 -39.89 30.25 8.48
CA ARG A 292 -39.64 31.40 9.36
C ARG A 292 -39.53 32.72 8.59
N LYS A 293 -38.91 32.71 7.40
CA LYS A 293 -38.64 33.92 6.60
C LYS A 293 -39.66 34.17 5.50
N ARG A 294 -40.82 33.52 5.57
CA ARG A 294 -41.85 33.61 4.53
C ARG A 294 -42.25 35.04 4.19
N ARG A 295 -42.41 35.90 5.20
CA ARG A 295 -42.76 37.32 5.02
C ARG A 295 -41.65 38.10 4.30
N GLU A 296 -40.42 37.97 4.77
CA GLU A 296 -39.25 38.65 4.21
C GLU A 296 -38.99 38.22 2.76
N LEU A 297 -39.13 36.92 2.47
CA LEU A 297 -39.00 36.37 1.13
C LEU A 297 -40.10 36.88 0.18
N SER A 298 -41.33 37.07 0.67
CA SER A 298 -42.42 37.68 -0.10
C SER A 298 -42.13 39.14 -0.45
N VAL A 299 -41.55 39.91 0.47
CA VAL A 299 -41.12 41.30 0.22
C VAL A 299 -39.99 41.35 -0.80
N LEU A 300 -38.99 40.47 -0.69
CA LEU A 300 -37.92 40.34 -1.69
C LEU A 300 -38.47 40.02 -3.08
N ARG A 301 -39.51 39.17 -3.17
CA ARG A 301 -40.20 38.86 -4.43
C ARG A 301 -40.92 40.09 -5.01
N LEU A 302 -41.53 40.94 -4.18
CA LEU A 302 -42.14 42.21 -4.60
C LEU A 302 -41.10 43.22 -5.13
N LEU A 303 -39.89 43.20 -4.57
CA LEU A 303 -38.75 44.00 -5.02
C LEU A 303 -38.11 43.48 -6.33
N GLY A 304 -38.69 42.46 -6.96
CA GLY A 304 -38.28 41.96 -8.28
C GLY A 304 -37.34 40.75 -8.24
N PHE A 305 -37.16 40.07 -7.10
CA PHE A 305 -36.40 38.82 -7.05
C PHE A 305 -37.14 37.71 -7.78
N SER A 306 -36.45 37.04 -8.70
CA SER A 306 -36.97 35.84 -9.37
C SER A 306 -36.98 34.64 -8.43
N THR A 307 -37.84 33.66 -8.72
CA THR A 307 -37.89 32.37 -8.00
C THR A 307 -36.52 31.69 -7.90
N GLY A 308 -35.73 31.75 -8.96
CA GLY A 308 -34.36 31.22 -8.98
C GLY A 308 -33.41 31.99 -8.06
N GLY A 309 -33.58 33.31 -7.92
CA GLY A 309 -32.79 34.14 -7.00
C GLY A 309 -33.07 33.81 -5.53
N LEU A 310 -34.33 33.55 -5.18
CA LEU A 310 -34.73 33.13 -3.83
C LEU A 310 -34.26 31.70 -3.52
N LEU A 311 -34.30 30.79 -4.49
CA LEU A 311 -33.74 29.44 -4.33
C LEU A 311 -32.22 29.49 -4.13
N TRP A 312 -31.52 30.31 -4.92
CA TRP A 312 -30.09 30.51 -4.80
C TRP A 312 -29.70 31.09 -3.44
N PHE A 313 -30.51 31.98 -2.88
CA PHE A 313 -30.32 32.52 -1.53
C PHE A 313 -30.26 31.39 -0.47
N VAL A 314 -31.23 30.48 -0.46
CA VAL A 314 -31.28 29.35 0.48
C VAL A 314 -30.11 28.38 0.27
N VAL A 315 -29.75 28.11 -0.99
CA VAL A 315 -28.60 27.24 -1.32
C VAL A 315 -27.29 27.85 -0.83
N VAL A 316 -27.08 29.15 -1.03
CA VAL A 316 -25.86 29.84 -0.59
C VAL A 316 -25.73 29.81 0.94
N GLN A 317 -26.82 29.92 1.69
CA GLN A 317 -26.79 29.80 3.15
C GLN A 317 -26.37 28.40 3.62
N ALA A 318 -26.90 27.35 2.98
CA ALA A 318 -26.48 25.99 3.26
C ALA A 318 -25.00 25.77 2.92
N LEU A 319 -24.51 26.37 1.83
CA LEU A 319 -23.09 26.33 1.45
C LEU A 319 -22.19 27.04 2.46
N TYR A 320 -22.62 28.16 3.04
CA TYR A 320 -21.85 28.81 4.11
C TYR A 320 -21.73 27.92 5.35
N SER A 321 -22.82 27.30 5.80
CA SER A 321 -22.77 26.34 6.91
C SER A 321 -21.90 25.12 6.59
N ALA A 322 -22.02 24.57 5.38
CA ALA A 322 -21.24 23.44 4.92
C ALA A 322 -19.74 23.76 4.84
N GLY A 323 -19.37 24.94 4.34
CA GLY A 323 -17.99 25.42 4.28
C GLY A 323 -17.40 25.62 5.67
N ALA A 324 -18.13 26.31 6.57
CA ALA A 324 -17.69 26.50 7.95
C ALA A 324 -17.54 25.16 8.69
N ALA A 325 -18.50 24.24 8.52
CA ALA A 325 -18.44 22.91 9.08
C ALA A 325 -17.24 22.11 8.55
N ALA A 326 -16.96 22.17 7.25
CA ALA A 326 -15.82 21.48 6.66
C ALA A 326 -14.47 21.98 7.23
N VAL A 327 -14.31 23.30 7.38
CA VAL A 327 -13.11 23.90 7.98
C VAL A 327 -12.96 23.48 9.45
N LEU A 328 -14.04 23.56 10.24
CA LEU A 328 -14.00 23.17 11.64
C LEU A 328 -13.72 21.67 11.81
N SER A 329 -14.37 20.82 11.02
CA SER A 329 -14.15 19.38 11.02
C SER A 329 -12.74 19.01 10.57
N ALA A 330 -12.15 19.72 9.59
CA ALA A 330 -10.77 19.52 9.20
C ALA A 330 -9.80 19.87 10.34
N GLY A 331 -10.05 20.98 11.06
CA GLY A 331 -9.28 21.34 12.25
C GLY A 331 -9.39 20.31 13.38
N LEU A 332 -10.60 19.86 13.69
CA LEU A 332 -10.84 18.82 14.69
C LEU A 332 -10.19 17.49 14.31
N TYR A 333 -10.25 17.10 13.04
CA TYR A 333 -9.55 15.93 12.54
C TYR A 333 -8.03 16.11 12.68
N GLY A 334 -7.45 17.27 12.34
CA GLY A 334 -6.01 17.49 12.47
C GLY A 334 -5.53 17.37 13.92
N LEU A 335 -6.34 17.81 14.88
CA LEU A 335 -6.09 17.57 16.31
C LEU A 335 -6.17 16.08 16.66
N ALA A 336 -7.19 15.38 16.15
CA ALA A 336 -7.35 13.94 16.38
C ALA A 336 -6.21 13.13 15.76
N GLU A 337 -5.79 13.45 14.54
CA GLU A 337 -4.65 12.85 13.83
C GLU A 337 -3.35 13.02 14.62
N ALA A 338 -3.06 14.23 15.09
CA ALA A 338 -1.88 14.49 15.92
C ALA A 338 -1.92 13.71 17.24
N GLY A 339 -3.09 13.58 17.87
CA GLY A 339 -3.28 12.79 19.09
C GLY A 339 -3.10 11.29 18.84
N LEU A 340 -3.73 10.76 17.79
CA LEU A 340 -3.68 9.35 17.41
C LEU A 340 -2.26 8.93 16.99
N ASN A 341 -1.58 9.73 16.17
CA ASN A 341 -0.21 9.41 15.74
C ASN A 341 0.76 9.41 16.93
N LYS A 342 0.58 10.29 17.93
CA LYS A 342 1.40 10.24 19.16
C LYS A 342 1.13 9.01 20.04
N LEU A 343 -0.11 8.52 20.06
CA LEU A 343 -0.51 7.39 20.91
C LEU A 343 -0.19 6.02 20.29
N PHE A 344 -0.27 5.91 18.96
CA PHE A 344 -0.20 4.62 18.26
C PHE A 344 1.07 4.38 17.45
N VAL A 345 1.89 5.40 17.15
CA VAL A 345 3.14 5.20 16.39
C VAL A 345 4.28 4.84 17.33
N GLN A 346 4.75 3.59 17.23
CA GLN A 346 5.94 3.12 17.95
C GLN A 346 7.21 3.08 17.07
N VAL A 347 7.07 3.15 15.74
CA VAL A 347 8.18 3.07 14.78
C VAL A 347 8.20 4.32 13.90
N PRO A 348 9.35 5.01 13.76
CA PRO A 348 9.46 6.20 12.90
C PRO A 348 9.20 5.85 11.43
N GLY A 349 8.31 6.60 10.78
CA GLY A 349 7.93 6.41 9.36
C GLY A 349 6.53 5.83 9.16
N GLU A 350 5.85 5.44 10.24
CA GLU A 350 4.49 4.90 10.17
C GLU A 350 3.45 5.91 10.62
N TYR A 351 2.29 5.88 9.95
CA TYR A 351 1.17 6.74 10.29
C TYR A 351 -0.03 5.89 10.69
N ALA A 352 -0.52 6.09 11.92
CA ALA A 352 -1.73 5.44 12.40
C ALA A 352 -2.99 6.03 11.76
N SER A 353 -2.98 7.34 11.53
CA SER A 353 -3.98 8.07 10.75
C SER A 353 -3.26 9.07 9.85
N HIS A 354 -3.50 8.99 8.54
CA HIS A 354 -3.04 10.01 7.60
C HIS A 354 -4.03 10.13 6.45
N LEU A 355 -4.60 11.33 6.26
CA LEU A 355 -5.43 11.63 5.09
C LEU A 355 -4.59 12.41 4.09
N LEU A 356 -4.47 11.92 2.86
CA LEU A 356 -3.95 12.77 1.78
C LEU A 356 -4.89 13.96 1.51
N ALA A 357 -4.33 15.09 1.09
CA ALA A 357 -5.06 16.30 0.69
C ALA A 357 -6.18 16.02 -0.35
N ARG A 358 -5.99 15.03 -1.23
CA ARG A 358 -7.01 14.59 -2.20
C ARG A 358 -8.29 14.08 -1.53
N HIS A 359 -8.19 13.43 -0.37
CA HIS A 359 -9.32 12.87 0.35
C HIS A 359 -10.13 13.97 1.04
N TYR A 360 -9.46 15.02 1.54
CA TYR A 360 -10.14 16.22 1.99
C TYR A 360 -10.87 16.94 0.87
N GLY A 361 -10.24 17.06 -0.31
CA GLY A 361 -10.88 17.65 -1.49
C GLY A 361 -12.17 16.91 -1.86
N LEU A 362 -12.12 15.57 -1.90
CA LEU A 362 -13.29 14.74 -2.20
C LEU A 362 -14.37 14.86 -1.12
N ALA A 363 -14.00 14.87 0.16
CA ALA A 363 -14.94 15.08 1.27
C ALA A 363 -15.60 16.46 1.21
N LEU A 364 -14.83 17.51 0.92
CA LEU A 364 -15.33 18.88 0.76
C LEU A 364 -16.34 18.97 -0.39
N VAL A 365 -16.00 18.41 -1.56
CA VAL A 365 -16.91 18.38 -2.72
C VAL A 365 -18.18 17.60 -2.40
N ALA A 366 -18.07 16.46 -1.72
CA ALA A 366 -19.23 15.67 -1.32
C ALA A 366 -20.14 16.43 -0.35
N VAL A 367 -19.58 17.05 0.69
CA VAL A 367 -20.34 17.84 1.68
C VAL A 367 -21.02 19.03 1.02
N LEU A 368 -20.31 19.81 0.19
CA LEU A 368 -20.87 20.95 -0.52
C LEU A 368 -21.97 20.51 -1.50
N GLY A 369 -21.75 19.41 -2.24
CA GLY A 369 -22.70 18.86 -3.19
C GLY A 369 -23.99 18.38 -2.51
N VAL A 370 -23.88 17.58 -1.45
CA VAL A 370 -25.05 17.10 -0.68
C VAL A 370 -25.80 18.27 -0.05
N SER A 371 -25.08 19.26 0.46
CA SER A 371 -25.68 20.46 1.06
C SER A 371 -26.46 21.28 0.02
N ALA A 372 -25.89 21.46 -1.18
CA ALA A 372 -26.55 22.17 -2.26
C ALA A 372 -27.83 21.45 -2.71
N VAL A 373 -27.77 20.12 -2.89
CA VAL A 373 -28.94 19.33 -3.32
C VAL A 373 -30.02 19.31 -2.24
N ALA A 374 -29.65 19.07 -0.97
CA ALA A 374 -30.59 19.09 0.15
C ALA A 374 -31.28 20.45 0.29
N ALA A 375 -30.51 21.54 0.21
CA ALA A 375 -31.03 22.89 0.29
C ALA A 375 -31.90 23.27 -0.92
N ALA A 376 -31.55 22.82 -2.13
CA ALA A 376 -32.36 23.03 -3.31
C ALA A 376 -33.71 22.31 -3.20
N CYS A 377 -33.73 21.06 -2.72
CA CYS A 377 -34.95 20.30 -2.49
C CYS A 377 -35.83 20.93 -1.40
N GLY A 378 -35.26 21.33 -0.27
CA GLY A 378 -35.99 21.99 0.82
C GLY A 378 -36.48 23.39 0.44
N GLY A 379 -35.65 24.13 -0.29
CA GLY A 379 -35.93 25.46 -0.81
C GLY A 379 -36.91 25.49 -1.98
N TRP A 380 -37.18 24.36 -2.64
CA TRP A 380 -38.11 24.33 -3.80
C TRP A 380 -39.52 24.82 -3.43
N ARG A 381 -39.93 24.70 -2.17
CA ARG A 381 -41.20 25.24 -1.65
C ARG A 381 -41.30 26.77 -1.76
N VAL A 382 -40.17 27.48 -1.83
CA VAL A 382 -40.10 28.94 -2.06
C VAL A 382 -40.73 29.33 -3.40
N ALA A 383 -40.68 28.44 -4.41
CA ALA A 383 -41.31 28.68 -5.70
C ALA A 383 -42.82 28.89 -5.61
N ARG A 384 -43.46 28.34 -4.57
CA ARG A 384 -44.91 28.41 -4.35
C ARG A 384 -45.37 29.59 -3.49
N ILE A 385 -44.44 30.39 -2.94
CA ILE A 385 -44.80 31.55 -2.09
C ILE A 385 -45.37 32.68 -2.95
N GLN A 386 -46.60 33.12 -2.69
CA GLN A 386 -47.22 34.20 -3.47
C GLN A 386 -46.78 35.57 -2.94
N ALA A 387 -46.52 36.52 -3.85
CA ALA A 387 -46.08 37.87 -3.47
C ALA A 387 -47.12 38.63 -2.62
N SER A 388 -48.41 38.30 -2.78
CA SER A 388 -49.54 38.85 -2.01
C SER A 388 -49.61 38.39 -0.56
N GLU A 389 -48.90 37.33 -0.17
CA GLU A 389 -48.94 36.80 1.19
C GLU A 389 -48.13 37.65 2.18
N GLY A 390 -47.17 38.46 1.70
CA GLY A 390 -46.41 39.38 2.56
C GLY A 390 -47.20 40.61 3.04
N ILE A 391 -48.37 40.87 2.44
CA ILE A 391 -49.19 42.08 2.65
C ILE A 391 -50.50 41.75 3.40
N ARG A 392 -50.88 40.47 3.51
CA ARG A 392 -52.21 40.06 4.01
C ARG A 392 -52.39 40.02 5.54
N ASP A 393 -51.31 40.08 6.31
CA ASP A 393 -51.33 40.03 7.78
C ASP A 393 -51.08 41.42 8.42
N VAL A 394 -51.64 42.49 7.83
CA VAL A 394 -51.59 43.86 8.40
C VAL A 394 -52.91 44.19 9.08
#